data_AF-D6Y014-F1
#
_entry.id   AF-D6Y014-F1
#
_cell.length_a   1.000
_cell.length_b   1.000
_cell.length_c   1.000
_cell.angle_alpha   90.00
_cell.angle_beta   90.00
_cell.angle_gamma   90.00
#
_symmetry.space_group_name_H-M   'P 1'
#
loop_
_entity.id
_entity.type
_entity.pdbx_description
1 polymer ?
#
loop_
_entity_poly.entity_id
_entity_poly.type
_entity_poly.pdbx_seq_one_letter_code
_entity_poly.pdbx_strand_id
1 'polypeptide(L)' 'MSYKPLDPSKVYLITGVAGFIGYYLSKKLLESDCQLVGIDNVNDYYDVNLEKGGLTPGTLMC' A
#
# COMPACT_ATOMS: atom_id res chain seq x y z
N MET A 1 -9.14 -3.26 26.73
CA MET A 1 -8.16 -3.13 25.63
C MET A 1 -7.74 -1.68 25.54
N SER A 2 -6.48 -1.35 25.82
CA SER A 2 -5.98 0.02 25.72
C SER A 2 -5.21 0.13 24.40
N TYR A 3 -5.75 0.88 23.44
CA TYR A 3 -5.08 1.13 22.16
C TYR A 3 -4.47 2.52 22.19
N LYS A 4 -3.27 2.65 21.61
CA LYS A 4 -2.68 3.96 21.39
C LYS A 4 -3.47 4.69 20.30
N PRO A 5 -3.77 5.98 20.48
CA PRO A 5 -4.37 6.78 19.42
C PRO A 5 -3.41 6.89 18.23
N LEU A 6 -3.98 7.21 17.06
CA LEU A 6 -3.18 7.54 15.87
C LEU A 6 -2.35 8.80 16.13
N ASP A 7 -1.12 8.79 15.63
CA ASP A 7 -0.15 9.86 15.82
C ASP A 7 0.32 10.32 14.44
N PRO A 8 -0.17 11.49 13.96
CA PRO A 8 0.19 12.04 12.66
C PRO A 8 1.68 12.32 12.48
N SER A 9 2.43 12.47 13.58
CA SER A 9 3.89 12.71 13.54
C SER A 9 4.72 11.45 13.27
N LYS A 10 4.08 10.27 13.31
CA LYS A 10 4.75 8.99 13.06
C LYS A 10 4.55 8.52 11.64
N VAL A 11 5.54 7.77 11.16
CA VAL A 11 5.47 7.02 9.90
C VAL A 11 5.02 5.59 10.19
N TYR A 12 3.95 5.17 9.53
CA TYR A 12 3.38 3.82 9.64
C TYR A 12 3.87 2.92 8.52
N LEU A 13 4.54 1.82 8.85
CA LEU A 13 4.95 0.80 7.87
C LEU A 13 3.82 -0.21 7.69
N ILE A 14 3.35 -0.39 6.45
CA ILE A 14 2.31 -1.36 6.10
C ILE A 14 2.89 -2.38 5.13
N THR A 15 2.80 -3.66 5.47
CA THR A 15 3.09 -4.77 4.56
C THR A 15 1.81 -5.27 3.91
N GLY A 16 1.83 -5.64 2.64
CA GLY A 16 0.63 -6.08 1.93
C GLY A 16 -0.29 -4.90 1.55
N VAL A 17 0.30 -3.74 1.28
CA VAL A 17 -0.42 -2.48 1.03
C VAL A 17 -1.32 -2.55 -0.22
N ALA A 18 -0.97 -3.37 -1.21
CA ALA A 18 -1.76 -3.55 -2.42
C ALA A 18 -2.93 -4.55 -2.21
N GLY A 19 -2.91 -5.31 -1.12
CA GLY A 19 -4.00 -6.19 -0.74
C GLY A 19 -5.25 -5.43 -0.28
N PHE A 20 -6.39 -6.13 -0.23
CA PHE A 20 -7.68 -5.55 0.20
C PHE A 20 -7.57 -4.82 1.55
N ILE A 21 -7.05 -5.49 2.58
CA ILE A 21 -6.93 -4.92 3.93
C ILE A 21 -5.92 -3.76 3.96
N GLY A 22 -4.78 -3.92 3.29
CA GLY A 22 -3.73 -2.91 3.23
C GLY A 22 -4.22 -1.61 2.59
N TYR A 23 -5.02 -1.72 1.52
CA TYR A 23 -5.61 -0.58 0.84
C TYR A 23 -6.54 0.22 1.75
N TYR A 24 -7.51 -0.44 2.40
CA TYR A 24 -8.45 0.26 3.29
C TYR A 24 -7.77 0.81 4.56
N LEU A 25 -6.77 0.11 5.09
CA LEU A 25 -5.98 0.60 6.21
C LEU A 25 -5.20 1.86 5.83
N SER A 26 -4.48 1.81 4.72
CA SER A 26 -3.67 2.94 4.23
C SER A 26 -4.55 4.15 3.96
N LYS A 27 -5.71 3.94 3.32
CA LYS A 27 -6.69 4.99 3.09
C LYS A 27 -7.12 5.68 4.40
N LYS A 28 -7.47 4.92 5.43
CA LYS A 28 -7.87 5.48 6.73
C LYS A 28 -6.75 6.24 7.44
N LEU A 29 -5.51 5.76 7.33
CA LEU A 29 -4.36 6.46 7.92
C LEU A 29 -4.07 7.77 7.19
N LEU A 30 -4.13 7.78 5.86
CA LEU A 30 -3.97 9.00 5.05
C LEU A 30 -5.08 10.01 5.32
N GLU A 31 -6.34 9.56 5.47
CA GLU A 31 -7.47 10.41 5.88
C GLU A 31 -7.30 10.99 7.28
N SER A 32 -6.43 10.41 8.11
CA SER A 32 -6.09 10.88 9.46
C SER A 32 -4.79 11.69 9.50
N ASP A 33 -4.35 12.23 8.36
CA ASP A 33 -3.09 12.98 8.19
C ASP A 33 -1.83 12.24 8.65
N CYS A 34 -1.88 10.90 8.72
CA CYS A 34 -0.73 10.09 9.10
C CYS A 34 0.17 9.82 7.90
N GLN A 35 1.47 9.82 8.13
CA GLN A 35 2.45 9.41 7.12
C GLN A 35 2.58 7.89 7.10
N LEU A 36 2.74 7.29 5.93
CA LEU A 36 2.93 5.85 5.82
C LEU A 36 3.90 5.46 4.71
N VAL A 37 4.51 4.29 4.89
CA VAL A 37 5.34 3.59 3.90
C VAL A 37 4.69 2.24 3.67
N GLY A 38 4.28 1.98 2.43
CA GLY A 38 3.71 0.70 2.01
C GLY A 38 4.79 -0.17 1.37
N ILE A 39 4.86 -1.43 1.78
CA ILE A 39 5.65 -2.47 1.11
C ILE A 39 4.68 -3.57 0.71
N ASP A 40 4.65 -3.92 -0.56
CA ASP A 40 3.91 -5.08 -1.05
C ASP A 40 4.88 -6.07 -1.68
N ASN A 41 4.68 -7.35 -1.40
CA ASN A 41 5.43 -8.39 -2.08
C ASN A 41 4.67 -8.73 -3.35
N VAL A 42 4.90 -7.96 -4.42
CA VAL A 42 4.33 -8.19 -5.76
C VAL A 42 4.92 -9.44 -6.44
N ASN A 43 5.30 -10.44 -5.64
CA ASN A 43 5.65 -11.77 -6.12
C ASN A 43 4.36 -12.44 -6.60
N ASP A 44 4.10 -12.14 -7.85
CA ASP A 44 3.41 -12.85 -8.91
C ASP A 44 3.88 -14.32 -8.98
N TYR A 45 3.80 -15.05 -7.85
CA TYR A 45 4.10 -16.48 -7.81
C TYR A 45 2.94 -17.19 -8.53
N TYR A 46 3.05 -17.16 -9.87
CA TYR A 46 2.18 -17.65 -10.96
C TYR A 46 0.99 -16.72 -11.30
N ASP A 47 0.83 -16.21 -12.54
CA ASP A 47 1.17 -16.72 -13.87
C ASP A 47 1.62 -15.58 -14.82
N VAL A 48 2.85 -15.66 -15.37
CA VAL A 48 3.36 -14.78 -16.44
C VAL A 48 2.71 -15.13 -17.79
N ASN A 49 1.40 -14.96 -17.87
CA ASN A 49 0.61 -15.06 -19.10
C ASN A 49 -0.37 -13.89 -19.19
N LEU A 50 0.15 -12.66 -19.31
CA LEU A 50 -0.63 -11.58 -19.90
C LEU A 50 0.24 -10.72 -20.81
N GLU A 51 -0.22 -10.67 -22.05
CA GLU A 51 0.43 -10.11 -23.21
C GLU A 51 0.77 -8.63 -23.05
N LYS A 52 1.90 -8.25 -23.64
CA LYS A 52 2.31 -6.86 -23.86
C LYS A 52 1.19 -6.06 -24.52
N GLY A 53 0.58 -5.15 -23.77
CA GLY A 53 -0.42 -4.21 -24.30
C GLY A 53 -0.31 -2.84 -23.65
N GLY A 54 0.52 -1.96 -24.23
CA GLY A 54 0.40 -0.51 -24.06
C GLY A 54 1.15 0.10 -22.87
N LEU A 55 2.34 0.64 -23.16
CA LEU A 55 3.04 1.58 -22.29
C LEU A 55 2.25 2.90 -22.20
N THR A 56 1.83 3.28 -20.99
CA THR A 56 1.48 4.67 -20.66
C THR A 56 2.32 5.08 -19.44
N PRO A 57 3.23 6.07 -19.58
CA PRO A 57 4.09 6.49 -18.49
C PRO A 57 3.33 7.43 -17.56
N GLY A 58 2.95 6.94 -16.38
CA GLY A 58 2.35 7.73 -15.31
C GLY A 58 2.65 7.07 -13.97
N THR A 59 3.76 7.48 -13.37
CA THR A 59 4.18 7.30 -11.97
C THR A 59 3.46 6.20 -11.17
N LEU A 60 4.10 5.03 -11.10
CA LEU A 60 3.97 4.13 -9.96
C LEU A 60 5.39 3.65 -9.61
N MET A 61 6.00 4.30 -8.63
CA MET A 61 7.17 3.73 -7.96
C MET A 61 6.64 2.67 -7.00
N CYS A 62 6.90 1.40 -7.34
CA CYS A 62 6.81 0.29 -6.41
C CYS A 62 7.76 0.49 -5.22
#